data_AF-A0A496QY32-F1
#
_entry.id   AF-A0A496QY32-F1
#
_cell.length_a   1.000
_cell.length_b   1.000
_cell.length_c   1.000
_cell.angle_alpha   90.00
_cell.angle_beta   90.00
_cell.angle_gamma   90.00
#
_symmetry.space_group_name_H-M   'P 1'
#
loop_
_entity.id
_entity.type
_entity.pdbx_description
1 polymer ?
#
loop_
_entity_poly.entity_id
_entity_poly.type
_entity_poly.pdbx_seq_one_letter_code
_entity_poly.pdbx_strand_id
1 'polypeptide(L)'
;MSNTKRTIKISPSMMCADFLNLAEDIKIIEESGFDYLHIDIMDGHYVPNLTLGPGYCEKLKPVTNLPLDIHLMVEDVDQFIPMFSPFSGSNITFHPECCRHPLRTIEAIRSAGCRPGIAVD
;
A
#
# COMPACT_ATOMS: atom_id res chain seq x y z
N MET A 1 10.16 -29.36 13.66
CA MET A 1 9.54 -28.02 13.72
C MET A 1 10.59 -27.02 13.31
N SER A 2 10.48 -26.46 12.10
CA SER A 2 11.44 -25.48 11.60
C SER A 2 11.28 -24.20 12.40
N ASN A 3 12.30 -23.84 13.19
CA ASN A 3 12.38 -22.57 13.88
C ASN A 3 12.71 -21.49 12.83
N THR A 4 11.73 -21.10 12.02
CA THR A 4 11.86 -19.95 11.12
C THR A 4 11.80 -18.72 12.00
N LYS A 5 12.97 -18.23 12.41
CA LYS A 5 13.16 -16.91 13.00
C LYS A 5 12.41 -15.92 12.09
N ARG A 6 11.28 -15.35 12.56
CA ARG A 6 10.52 -14.38 11.77
C ARG A 6 11.44 -13.18 11.53
N THR A 7 11.83 -12.97 10.28
CA THR A 7 12.54 -11.75 9.90
C THR A 7 11.60 -10.57 10.11
N ILE A 8 12.03 -9.61 10.92
CA ILE A 8 11.30 -8.36 11.11
C ILE A 8 11.33 -7.63 9.78
N LYS A 9 10.16 -7.19 9.30
CA LYS A 9 10.05 -6.33 8.13
C LYS A 9 9.64 -4.94 8.56
N ILE A 10 10.19 -3.92 7.90
CA ILE A 10 9.92 -2.53 8.20
C ILE A 10 9.46 -1.80 6.93
N SER A 11 8.38 -1.04 7.07
CA SER A 11 7.68 -0.33 6.00
C SER A 11 7.45 1.13 6.44
N PRO A 12 8.36 2.07 6.12
CA PRO A 12 8.20 3.48 6.49
C PRO A 12 6.98 4.09 5.80
N SER A 13 6.16 4.87 6.52
CA SER A 13 5.03 5.59 5.92
C SER A 13 5.50 6.84 5.20
N MET A 14 5.18 6.90 3.90
CA MET A 14 5.50 8.04 3.05
C MET A 14 4.65 9.27 3.36
N MET A 15 3.59 9.14 4.19
CA MET A 15 2.83 10.29 4.68
C MET A 15 3.63 11.18 5.62
N CYS A 16 4.68 10.65 6.24
CA CYS A 16 5.57 11.39 7.13
C CYS A 16 6.79 12.00 6.43
N ALA A 17 6.97 11.74 5.13
CA ALA A 17 8.09 12.21 4.34
C ALA A 17 7.93 13.67 3.91
N ASP A 18 9.03 14.31 3.50
CA ASP A 18 8.95 15.62 2.85
C ASP A 18 8.55 15.44 1.38
N PHE A 19 7.27 15.69 1.06
CA PHE A 19 6.76 15.56 -0.30
C PHE A 19 7.50 16.43 -1.33
N LEU A 20 8.16 17.53 -0.91
CA LEU A 20 8.94 18.37 -1.82
C LEU A 20 10.30 17.75 -2.16
N ASN A 21 10.80 16.84 -1.32
CA ASN A 21 12.12 16.22 -1.45
C ASN A 21 12.07 14.68 -1.44
N LEU A 22 10.92 14.11 -1.76
CA LEU A 22 10.60 12.69 -1.59
C LEU A 22 11.59 11.71 -2.23
N ALA A 23 12.20 12.07 -3.36
CA ALA A 23 13.18 11.22 -4.03
C ALA A 23 14.44 10.98 -3.18
N GLU A 24 14.87 11.97 -2.40
CA GLU A 24 16.02 11.85 -1.48
C GLU A 24 15.65 10.94 -0.30
N ASP A 25 14.46 11.13 0.29
CA ASP A 25 13.95 10.29 1.37
C ASP A 25 13.86 8.83 0.95
N ILE A 26 13.31 8.55 -0.25
CA ILE A 26 13.22 7.21 -0.81
C ILE A 26 14.59 6.58 -1.00
N LYS A 27 15.56 7.34 -1.52
CA LYS A 27 16.92 6.84 -1.69
C LYS A 27 17.57 6.45 -0.36
N ILE A 28 17.40 7.27 0.69
CA ILE A 28 17.89 6.96 2.04
C ILE A 28 17.23 5.68 2.57
N ILE A 29 15.93 5.51 2.31
CA ILE A 29 15.19 4.31 2.70
C ILE A 29 15.74 3.06 1.98
N GLU A 30 15.96 3.13 0.66
CA GLU A 30 16.53 2.02 -0.10
C GLU A 30 17.93 1.63 0.38
N GLU A 31 18.81 2.61 0.60
CA GLU A 31 20.18 2.38 1.07
C GLU A 31 20.23 1.82 2.50
N SER A 32 19.20 2.09 3.31
CA SER A 32 19.06 1.57 4.68
C SER A 32 18.54 0.13 4.75
N GLY A 33 18.11 -0.44 3.62
CA GLY A 33 17.65 -1.83 3.53
C GLY A 33 16.26 -2.08 4.11
N PHE A 34 15.36 -1.09 4.05
CA PHE A 34 13.94 -1.29 4.39
C PHE A 34 13.24 -2.22 3.38
N ASP A 35 12.16 -2.87 3.79
CA ASP A 35 11.51 -3.93 3.00
C ASP A 35 10.47 -3.40 2.02
N TYR A 36 9.83 -2.28 2.36
CA TYR A 36 8.66 -1.75 1.68
C TYR A 36 8.60 -0.23 1.80
N LEU A 37 7.77 0.40 0.96
CA LEU A 37 7.26 1.76 1.18
C LEU A 37 5.78 1.70 1.52
N HIS A 38 5.41 2.17 2.71
CA HIS A 38 4.01 2.20 3.14
C HIS A 38 3.30 3.42 2.58
N ILE A 39 2.18 3.20 1.89
CA ILE A 39 1.40 4.23 1.21
C ILE A 39 -0.04 4.23 1.72
N ASP A 40 -0.41 5.30 2.42
CA ASP A 40 -1.76 5.53 2.91
C ASP A 40 -2.61 6.29 1.87
N ILE A 41 -3.65 5.63 1.34
CA ILE A 41 -4.60 6.23 0.40
C ILE A 41 -5.93 6.44 1.12
N MET A 42 -6.33 7.71 1.25
CA MET A 42 -7.50 8.17 1.99
C MET A 42 -8.39 9.03 1.08
N ASP A 43 -9.71 8.88 1.19
CA ASP A 43 -10.69 9.52 0.30
C ASP A 43 -11.54 10.63 0.93
N GLY A 44 -11.31 10.96 2.20
CA GLY A 44 -12.11 11.93 2.94
C GLY A 44 -13.50 11.44 3.38
N HIS A 45 -13.90 10.22 3.00
CA HIS A 45 -15.20 9.64 3.32
C HIS A 45 -15.07 8.59 4.42
N TYR A 46 -14.20 7.60 4.22
CA TYR A 46 -13.95 6.58 5.25
C TYR A 46 -13.17 7.16 6.44
N VAL A 47 -12.21 8.03 6.17
CA VAL A 47 -11.47 8.80 7.17
C VAL A 47 -11.55 10.30 6.88
N PRO A 48 -11.48 11.19 7.88
CA PRO A 48 -11.62 12.64 7.70
C PRO A 48 -10.32 13.29 7.17
N ASN A 49 -9.61 12.62 6.28
CA ASN A 49 -8.39 13.11 5.63
C ASN A 49 -8.36 12.68 4.15
N LEU A 50 -7.68 13.45 3.31
CA LEU A 50 -7.59 13.21 1.87
C LEU A 50 -6.12 13.16 1.46
N THR A 51 -5.70 12.04 0.85
CA THR A 51 -4.31 11.83 0.45
C THR A 51 -4.18 11.60 -1.07
N LEU A 52 -2.96 11.32 -1.53
CA LEU A 52 -2.69 11.08 -2.94
C LEU A 52 -3.12 9.67 -3.34
N GLY A 53 -3.84 9.57 -4.47
CA GLY A 53 -4.37 8.30 -4.99
C GLY A 53 -3.38 7.48 -5.82
N PRO A 54 -3.87 6.52 -6.63
CA PRO A 54 -3.04 5.58 -7.40
C PRO A 54 -2.04 6.25 -8.35
N GLY A 55 -2.35 7.43 -8.90
CA GLY A 55 -1.44 8.18 -9.76
C GLY A 55 -0.12 8.57 -9.07
N TYR A 56 -0.12 8.72 -7.75
CA TYR A 56 1.11 8.91 -6.97
C TYR A 56 1.96 7.63 -6.92
N CYS A 57 1.33 6.47 -6.75
CA CYS A 57 2.02 5.18 -6.81
C CYS A 57 2.72 4.96 -8.17
N GLU A 58 2.12 5.42 -9.27
CA GLU A 58 2.74 5.36 -10.60
C GLU A 58 4.02 6.19 -10.69
N LYS A 59 4.05 7.35 -10.01
CA LYS A 59 5.24 8.23 -9.96
C LYS A 59 6.34 7.70 -9.06
N LEU A 60 6.02 6.87 -8.07
CA LEU A 60 7.00 6.23 -7.20
C LEU A 60 7.74 5.08 -7.89
N LYS A 61 7.07 4.34 -8.77
CA LYS A 61 7.63 3.17 -9.46
C LYS A 61 8.98 3.41 -10.18
N PRO A 62 9.23 4.54 -10.87
CA PRO A 62 10.55 4.79 -11.46
C PRO A 62 11.60 5.29 -10.45
N VAL A 63 11.21 5.62 -9.21
CA VAL A 63 12.10 6.19 -8.18
C VAL A 63 12.63 5.11 -7.22
N THR A 64 11.95 3.97 -7.11
CA THR A 64 12.33 2.88 -6.19
C THR A 64 12.08 1.49 -6.77
N ASN A 65 12.88 0.53 -6.34
CA ASN A 65 12.66 -0.91 -6.57
C ASN A 65 11.96 -1.60 -5.39
N LEU A 66 11.70 -0.88 -4.28
CA LEU A 66 11.00 -1.44 -3.15
C LEU A 66 9.53 -1.72 -3.52
N PRO A 67 8.99 -2.89 -3.14
CA PRO A 67 7.57 -3.15 -3.28
C PRO A 67 6.75 -2.17 -2.43
N LEU A 68 5.58 -1.76 -2.95
CA LEU A 68 4.68 -0.89 -2.22
C LEU A 68 3.84 -1.72 -1.22
N ASP A 69 3.59 -1.12 -0.07
CA ASP A 69 2.71 -1.62 0.97
C ASP A 69 1.53 -0.64 1.08
N ILE A 70 0.49 -0.90 0.29
CA ILE A 70 -0.59 0.06 0.07
C ILE A 70 -1.71 -0.20 1.07
N HIS A 71 -2.09 0.84 1.82
CA HIS A 71 -3.19 0.83 2.77
C HIS A 71 -4.33 1.70 2.24
N LEU A 72 -5.45 1.05 1.94
CA LEU A 72 -6.66 1.68 1.41
C LEU A 72 -7.64 2.00 2.55
N MET A 73 -7.73 3.28 2.87
CA MET A 73 -8.72 3.88 3.76
C MET A 73 -9.75 4.63 2.91
N VAL A 74 -10.46 3.89 2.05
CA VAL A 74 -11.41 4.43 1.07
C VAL A 74 -12.73 3.67 1.12
N GLU A 75 -13.85 4.37 0.97
CA GLU A 75 -15.18 3.78 0.82
C GLU A 75 -15.33 3.13 -0.57
N ASP A 76 -16.16 2.09 -0.69
CA ASP A 76 -16.37 1.33 -1.93
C ASP A 76 -15.05 0.83 -2.58
N VAL A 77 -14.15 0.29 -1.76
CA VAL A 77 -12.76 -0.07 -2.14
C VAL A 77 -12.64 -0.96 -3.39
N ASP A 78 -13.66 -1.80 -3.66
CA ASP A 78 -13.72 -2.67 -4.84
C ASP A 78 -13.56 -1.89 -6.16
N GLN A 79 -14.02 -0.64 -6.22
CA GLN A 79 -13.91 0.21 -7.41
C GLN A 79 -12.46 0.62 -7.70
N PHE A 80 -11.61 0.64 -6.67
CA PHE A 80 -10.24 1.13 -6.75
C PHE A 80 -9.24 0.00 -7.05
N ILE A 81 -9.55 -1.25 -6.67
CA ILE A 81 -8.65 -2.40 -6.85
C ILE A 81 -8.10 -2.54 -8.29
N PRO A 82 -8.89 -2.39 -9.37
CA PRO A 82 -8.37 -2.53 -10.73
C PRO A 82 -7.22 -1.57 -11.06
N MET A 83 -7.21 -0.39 -10.45
CA MET A 83 -6.17 0.62 -10.65
C MET A 83 -4.81 0.19 -10.10
N PHE A 84 -4.75 -0.85 -9.26
CA PHE A 84 -3.50 -1.33 -8.69
C PHE A 84 -2.84 -2.48 -9.46
N SER A 85 -3.45 -2.95 -10.54
CA SER A 85 -2.87 -3.97 -11.43
C SER A 85 -1.44 -3.64 -11.93
N PRO A 86 -1.09 -2.36 -12.22
CA PRO A 86 0.29 -1.99 -12.60
C PRO A 86 1.34 -2.18 -11.49
N PHE A 87 0.91 -2.43 -10.25
CA PHE A 87 1.77 -2.59 -9.06
C PHE A 87 1.82 -4.05 -8.56
N SER A 88 1.71 -5.01 -9.48
CA SER A 88 1.86 -6.44 -9.13
C SER A 88 3.10 -6.69 -8.26
N GLY A 89 2.93 -7.50 -7.22
CA GLY A 89 3.95 -7.78 -6.20
C GLY A 89 3.81 -6.95 -4.92
N SER A 90 3.06 -5.84 -4.96
CA SER A 90 2.73 -5.02 -3.79
C SER A 90 1.75 -5.71 -2.84
N ASN A 91 1.73 -5.25 -1.59
CA ASN A 91 0.65 -5.57 -0.66
C ASN A 91 -0.47 -4.54 -0.84
N ILE A 92 -1.72 -4.97 -0.72
CA ILE A 92 -2.89 -4.10 -0.66
C ILE A 92 -3.70 -4.52 0.56
N THR A 93 -3.74 -3.63 1.55
CA THR A 93 -4.50 -3.80 2.79
C THR A 93 -5.72 -2.88 2.73
N PHE A 94 -6.88 -3.41 3.07
CA PHE A 94 -8.14 -2.64 3.11
C PHE A 94 -8.90 -2.92 4.41
N HIS A 95 -9.80 -2.01 4.77
CA HIS A 95 -10.73 -2.21 5.88
C HIS A 95 -11.97 -2.98 5.42
N PRO A 96 -12.36 -4.08 6.10
CA PRO A 96 -13.51 -4.88 5.67
C PRO A 96 -14.83 -4.10 5.71
N GLU A 97 -14.91 -3.03 6.50
CA GLU A 97 -16.02 -2.07 6.60
C GLU A 97 -16.23 -1.28 5.29
N CYS A 98 -15.18 -1.11 4.50
CA CYS A 98 -15.19 -0.36 3.24
C CYS A 98 -15.76 -1.13 2.04
N CYS A 99 -16.21 -2.37 2.25
CA CYS A 99 -16.71 -3.23 1.17
C CYS A 99 -17.91 -4.05 1.64
N ARG A 100 -18.76 -4.44 0.68
CA ARG A 100 -19.92 -5.32 0.99
C ARG A 100 -19.51 -6.78 1.17
N HIS A 101 -18.45 -7.21 0.49
CA HIS A 101 -18.05 -8.61 0.39
C HIS A 101 -16.53 -8.76 0.47
N PRO A 102 -15.94 -8.78 1.68
CA PRO A 102 -14.48 -8.79 1.86
C PRO A 102 -13.77 -9.93 1.11
N LEU A 103 -14.39 -11.11 1.02
CA LEU A 103 -13.84 -12.23 0.26
C LEU A 103 -13.71 -11.92 -1.24
N ARG A 104 -14.66 -11.18 -1.82
CA ARG A 104 -14.59 -10.77 -3.23
C ARG A 104 -13.47 -9.76 -3.45
N THR A 105 -13.30 -8.80 -2.53
CA THR A 105 -12.21 -7.82 -2.56
C THR A 105 -10.86 -8.50 -2.49
N ILE A 106 -10.69 -9.49 -1.61
CA ILE A 106 -9.48 -10.31 -1.51
C ILE A 106 -9.15 -11.01 -2.84
N GLU A 107 -10.14 -11.61 -3.49
CA GLU A 107 -9.94 -12.25 -4.79
C GLU A 107 -9.63 -11.25 -5.91
N ALA A 108 -10.24 -10.07 -5.88
CA ALA A 108 -9.92 -8.99 -6.82
C ALA A 108 -8.46 -8.53 -6.66
N ILE A 109 -7.98 -8.36 -5.43
CA ILE A 109 -6.58 -7.99 -5.13
C ILE A 109 -5.61 -9.07 -5.64
N ARG A 110 -5.92 -10.35 -5.42
CA ARG A 110 -5.12 -11.48 -5.94
C ARG A 110 -5.10 -11.48 -7.47
N SER A 111 -6.24 -11.23 -8.10
CA SER A 111 -6.38 -11.17 -9.56
C SER A 111 -5.59 -10.01 -10.17
N ALA A 112 -5.40 -8.92 -9.43
CA ALA A 112 -4.52 -7.81 -9.78
C ALA A 112 -3.01 -8.12 -9.57
N GLY A 113 -2.66 -9.34 -9.16
CA GLY A 113 -1.29 -9.76 -8.92
C GLY A 113 -0.68 -9.18 -7.63
N CYS A 114 -1.52 -8.73 -6.70
CA CYS A 114 -1.12 -8.15 -5.41
C CYS A 114 -1.44 -9.09 -4.24
N ARG A 115 -0.87 -8.81 -3.07
CA ARG A 115 -1.09 -9.60 -1.85
C ARG A 115 -2.15 -8.92 -0.97
N PRO A 116 -3.30 -9.55 -0.72
CA PRO A 116 -4.35 -8.95 0.11
C PRO A 116 -4.01 -8.96 1.60
N GLY A 117 -4.33 -7.87 2.27
CA GLY A 117 -4.33 -7.71 3.73
C GLY A 117 -5.68 -7.15 4.22
N ILE A 118 -5.99 -7.41 5.49
CA ILE A 118 -7.14 -6.82 6.20
C ILE A 118 -6.58 -5.92 7.29
N ALA A 119 -6.98 -4.66 7.30
CA ALA A 119 -6.79 -3.75 8.43
C ALA A 119 -7.97 -3.90 9.40
N VAL A 120 -7.70 -3.72 10.69
CA VAL A 120 -8.71 -3.73 11.76
C VAL A 120 -8.49 -2.47 12.58
N ASP A 121 -9.57 -1.74 12.83
CA ASP A 121 -9.59 -0.47 13.57
C ASP A 121 -9.25 -0.62 15.07
#